data_AF-A0AAD5JZ57-F1
#
_entry.id   AF-A0AAD5JZ57-F1
#
_cell.length_a   1.000
_cell.length_b   1.000
_cell.length_c   1.000
_cell.angle_alpha   90.00
_cell.angle_beta   90.00
_cell.angle_gamma   90.00
#
_symmetry.space_group_name_H-M   'P 1'
#
loop_
_entity.id
_entity.type
_entity.pdbx_description
1 polymer ?
#
loop_
_entity_poly.entity_id
_entity_poly.type
_entity_poly.pdbx_seq_one_letter_code
_entity_poly.pdbx_strand_id
1 'polypeptide(L)'
;MDYFIPGAFGNRQQVQAELNLLDDRNPFAIPQPPIYHGFENEDFRTFRQEFTSYILLTGAQTENRRLELLQGVLRGPALTQYLINIIPNMNKDHDEQHTTYTVSAALDSLEEYFITDYDLQRYRDYFSTITT
;
A
#
# COMPACT_ATOMS: atom_id res chain seq x y z
N MET A 1 -16.70 -1.15 16.60
CA MET A 1 -17.22 -2.20 15.69
C MET A 1 -16.02 -2.68 14.89
N ASP A 2 -15.37 -3.74 15.37
CA ASP A 2 -14.23 -4.34 14.69
C ASP A 2 -14.74 -5.24 13.57
N TYR A 3 -14.52 -4.81 12.33
CA TYR A 3 -14.79 -5.64 11.16
C TYR A 3 -13.69 -6.69 11.04
N PHE A 4 -13.96 -7.89 11.53
CA PHE A 4 -13.13 -9.07 11.31
C PHE A 4 -13.47 -9.65 9.94
N ILE A 5 -12.57 -9.49 8.96
CA ILE A 5 -12.66 -10.16 7.67
C ILE A 5 -11.83 -11.46 7.78
N PRO A 6 -12.46 -12.65 7.78
CA PRO A 6 -11.73 -13.91 7.83
C PRO A 6 -10.86 -14.04 6.58
N GLY A 7 -9.56 -14.28 6.76
CA GLY A 7 -8.58 -14.36 5.65
C GLY A 7 -7.76 -13.09 5.42
N ALA A 8 -8.01 -12.01 6.17
CA ALA A 8 -7.10 -10.87 6.20
C ALA A 8 -5.77 -11.30 6.86
N PHE A 9 -4.68 -11.21 6.10
CA PHE A 9 -3.35 -11.62 6.51
C PHE A 9 -2.94 -10.97 7.84
N GLY A 10 -2.41 -11.79 8.76
CA GLY A 10 -1.74 -11.35 9.99
C GLY A 10 -2.60 -10.61 11.03
N ASN A 11 -2.18 -10.67 12.30
CA ASN A 11 -2.81 -9.89 13.36
C ASN A 11 -2.37 -8.42 13.22
N ARG A 12 -3.23 -7.55 12.68
CA ARG A 12 -2.93 -6.13 12.38
C ARG A 12 -2.30 -5.36 13.55
N GLN A 13 -2.64 -5.71 14.80
CA GLN A 13 -2.04 -5.11 15.99
C GLN A 13 -0.55 -5.44 16.13
N GLN A 14 -0.12 -6.64 15.73
CA GLN A 14 1.29 -7.04 15.71
C GLN A 14 2.05 -6.29 14.63
N VAL A 15 1.50 -6.20 13.41
CA VAL A 15 2.11 -5.41 12.33
C VAL A 15 2.25 -3.95 12.77
N GLN A 16 1.20 -3.36 13.35
CA GLN A 16 1.27 -1.97 13.83
C GLN A 16 2.30 -1.78 14.96
N ALA A 17 2.43 -2.75 15.86
CA ALA A 17 3.45 -2.71 16.90
C ALA A 17 4.87 -2.81 16.33
N GLU A 18 5.09 -3.67 15.32
CA GLU A 18 6.36 -3.78 14.61
C GLU A 18 6.74 -2.50 13.87
N LEU A 19 5.75 -1.85 13.23
CA LEU A 19 5.93 -0.55 12.58
C LEU A 19 6.31 0.56 13.59
N ASN A 20 5.77 0.50 14.81
CA ASN A 20 6.01 1.52 15.85
C ASN A 20 7.36 1.34 16.58
N LEU A 21 8.04 0.20 16.43
CA LEU A 21 9.29 -0.13 17.13
C LEU A 21 10.56 0.28 16.37
N LEU A 22 10.42 0.89 15.20
CA LEU A 22 11.54 1.40 14.41
C LEU A 22 11.97 2.77 14.97
N ASP A 23 13.16 2.84 15.58
CA ASP A 23 13.72 4.01 16.26
C ASP A 23 14.59 4.84 15.31
N ASP A 24 14.31 6.16 15.20
CA ASP A 24 15.02 7.12 14.34
C ASP A 24 16.50 7.35 14.70
N ARG A 25 16.98 6.77 15.81
CA ARG A 25 18.36 6.94 16.31
C ARG A 25 19.34 5.85 15.89
N ASN A 26 18.88 4.81 15.19
CA ASN A 26 19.74 3.74 14.70
C ASN A 26 20.00 3.90 13.18
N PRO A 27 21.24 4.15 12.73
CA PRO A 27 21.57 4.29 11.31
C PRO A 27 21.38 3.01 10.49
N PHE A 28 21.09 1.88 11.14
CA PHE A 28 20.72 0.61 10.53
C PHE A 28 19.24 0.24 10.75
N ALA A 29 18.43 1.13 11.34
CA ALA A 29 16.99 0.91 11.43
C ALA A 29 16.38 0.96 10.04
N ILE A 30 15.42 0.06 9.81
CA ILE A 30 14.55 0.16 8.64
C ILE A 30 13.86 1.53 8.71
N PRO A 31 13.83 2.32 7.62
CA PRO A 31 13.17 3.62 7.63
C PRO A 31 11.71 3.48 8.05
N GLN A 32 11.17 4.54 8.65
CA GLN A 32 9.77 4.57 9.04
C GLN A 32 8.90 4.18 7.84
N PRO A 33 7.88 3.33 8.05
CA PRO A 33 6.99 2.94 6.98
C PRO A 33 6.23 4.17 6.46
N PRO A 34 6.15 4.38 5.13
CA PRO A 34 5.39 5.48 4.57
C PRO A 34 3.91 5.23 4.81
N ILE A 35 3.15 6.23 5.27
CA ILE A 35 1.71 6.11 5.56
C ILE A 35 0.92 6.78 4.44
N TYR A 36 -0.17 6.14 4.01
CA TYR A 36 -1.08 6.69 3.00
C TYR A 36 -2.53 6.68 3.48
N HIS A 37 -3.18 7.83 3.47
CA HIS A 37 -4.57 8.02 3.89
C HIS A 37 -5.53 8.02 2.70
N GLY A 38 -5.09 8.44 1.50
CA GLY A 38 -5.96 8.56 0.33
C GLY A 38 -6.78 9.85 0.32
N PHE A 39 -6.16 10.96 0.73
CA PHE A 39 -6.74 12.31 0.56
C PHE A 39 -6.26 12.94 -0.75
N GLU A 40 -7.04 13.89 -1.31
CA GLU A 40 -6.81 14.49 -2.63
C GLU A 40 -5.42 15.12 -2.83
N ASN A 41 -4.76 15.53 -1.76
CA ASN A 41 -3.45 16.17 -1.79
C ASN A 41 -2.29 15.21 -1.50
N GLU A 42 -2.56 13.93 -1.23
CA GLU A 42 -1.52 12.92 -1.04
C GLU A 42 -1.10 12.31 -2.37
N ASP A 43 0.19 12.31 -2.65
CA ASP A 43 0.74 11.71 -3.87
C ASP A 43 0.90 10.19 -3.71
N PHE A 44 -0.02 9.44 -4.34
CA PHE A 44 0.03 7.98 -4.36
C PHE A 44 1.32 7.43 -4.99
N ARG A 45 1.91 8.11 -5.98
CA ARG A 45 3.11 7.61 -6.67
C ARG A 45 4.33 7.66 -5.78
N THR A 46 4.49 8.77 -5.06
CA THR A 46 5.53 8.91 -4.03
C THR A 46 5.35 7.82 -2.97
N PHE A 47 4.13 7.63 -2.45
CA PHE A 47 3.85 6.53 -1.52
C PHE A 47 4.22 5.15 -2.09
N ARG A 48 3.81 4.83 -3.33
CA ARG A 48 4.12 3.56 -3.99
C ARG A 48 5.62 3.31 -4.08
N GLN A 49 6.40 4.33 -4.44
CA GLN A 49 7.85 4.24 -4.54
C GLN A 49 8.52 4.03 -3.16
N GLU A 50 8.11 4.81 -2.16
CA GLU A 50 8.61 4.68 -0.79
C GLU A 50 8.26 3.32 -0.19
N PHE A 51 7.02 2.86 -0.40
CA PHE A 51 6.55 1.58 0.12
C PHE A 51 7.25 0.39 -0.55
N THR A 52 7.50 0.47 -1.86
CA THR A 52 8.29 -0.55 -2.57
C THR A 52 9.70 -0.64 -2.01
N SER A 53 10.32 0.51 -1.73
CA SER A 53 11.65 0.58 -1.11
C SER A 53 11.64 0.01 0.32
N TYR A 54 10.60 0.32 1.09
CA TYR A 54 10.38 -0.20 2.43
C TYR A 54 10.23 -1.74 2.45
N ILE A 55 9.48 -2.33 1.49
CA ILE A 55 9.38 -3.78 1.34
C ILE A 55 10.76 -4.43 1.13
N LEU A 56 11.60 -3.83 0.30
CA LEU A 56 12.95 -4.35 0.03
C LEU A 56 13.81 -4.33 1.30
N LEU A 57 13.72 -3.25 2.09
CA LEU A 57 14.49 -3.07 3.32
C LEU A 57 14.02 -3.95 4.48
N THR A 58 12.72 -4.25 4.56
CA THR A 58 12.16 -5.17 5.57
C THR A 58 12.48 -6.63 5.29
N GLY A 59 12.92 -6.98 4.07
CA GLY A 59 13.21 -8.37 3.69
C GLY A 59 11.96 -9.25 3.59
N ALA A 60 10.78 -8.68 3.35
CA ALA A 60 9.53 -9.43 3.21
C ALA A 60 9.58 -10.37 1.99
N GLN A 61 9.80 -11.67 2.24
CA GLN A 61 9.98 -12.70 1.20
C GLN A 61 8.67 -13.26 0.62
N THR A 62 7.57 -13.20 1.38
CA THR A 62 6.27 -13.76 0.95
C THR A 62 5.29 -12.65 0.55
N GLU A 63 4.46 -12.91 -0.46
CA GLU A 63 3.41 -11.96 -0.87
C GLU A 63 2.43 -11.66 0.26
N ASN A 64 2.04 -12.68 1.04
CA ASN A 64 1.22 -12.50 2.24
C ASN A 64 1.82 -11.45 3.18
N ARG A 65 3.13 -11.54 3.44
CA ARG A 65 3.81 -10.58 4.32
C ARG A 65 3.84 -9.18 3.72
N ARG A 66 4.02 -9.05 2.40
CA ARG A 66 3.98 -7.76 1.70
C ARG A 66 2.58 -7.13 1.76
N LEU A 67 1.53 -7.94 1.64
CA LEU A 67 0.13 -7.52 1.78
C LEU A 67 -0.22 -7.12 3.22
N GLU A 68 0.32 -7.81 4.23
CA GLU A 68 0.22 -7.40 5.64
C GLU A 68 0.84 -6.03 5.88
N LEU A 69 2.05 -5.82 5.34
CA LEU A 69 2.74 -4.53 5.44
C LEU A 69 1.94 -3.43 4.75
N LEU A 70 1.39 -3.70 3.55
CA LEU A 70 0.54 -2.75 2.85
C LEU A 70 -0.67 -2.36 3.70
N GLN A 71 -1.40 -3.35 4.23
CA GLN A 71 -2.51 -3.09 5.15
C GLN A 71 -2.10 -2.28 6.39
N GLY A 72 -0.89 -2.55 6.91
CA GLY A 72 -0.32 -1.87 8.06
C GLY A 72 -0.01 -0.39 7.85
N VAL A 73 0.22 0.03 6.61
CA VAL A 73 0.56 1.43 6.27
C VAL A 73 -0.61 2.27 5.76
N LEU A 74 -1.70 1.63 5.33
CA LEU A 74 -2.88 2.34 4.87
C LEU A 74 -3.73 2.89 6.03
N ARG A 75 -4.31 4.06 5.83
CA ARG A 75 -5.20 4.75 6.78
C ARG A 75 -6.42 5.29 6.06
N GLY A 76 -7.41 5.75 6.83
CA GLY A 76 -8.54 6.54 6.31
C GLY A 76 -9.26 5.92 5.10
N PRO A 77 -9.57 6.74 4.06
CA PRO A 77 -10.14 6.29 2.80
C PRO A 77 -9.37 5.14 2.14
N ALA A 78 -8.05 5.19 2.09
CA ALA A 78 -7.23 4.18 1.41
C ALA A 78 -7.34 2.81 2.07
N LEU A 79 -7.34 2.75 3.40
CA LEU A 79 -7.57 1.49 4.13
C LEU A 79 -8.98 0.95 3.89
N THR A 80 -9.98 1.84 3.88
CA THR A 80 -11.37 1.47 3.61
C THR A 80 -11.51 0.85 2.22
N GLN A 81 -10.94 1.50 1.20
CA GLN A 81 -10.92 1.01 -0.18
C GLN A 81 -10.24 -0.36 -0.28
N TYR A 82 -9.09 -0.51 0.38
CA TYR A 82 -8.33 -1.76 0.40
C TYR A 82 -9.13 -2.92 1.02
N LEU A 83 -9.73 -2.71 2.20
CA LEU A 83 -10.42 -3.78 2.92
C LEU A 83 -11.80 -4.14 2.35
N ILE A 84 -12.52 -3.16 1.80
CA ILE A 84 -13.92 -3.36 1.39
C ILE A 84 -14.03 -3.72 -0.10
N ASN A 85 -13.15 -3.17 -0.94
CA ASN A 85 -13.25 -3.34 -2.38
C ASN A 85 -12.13 -4.22 -2.93
N ILE A 86 -10.88 -3.98 -2.53
CA ILE A 86 -9.73 -4.68 -3.12
C ILE A 86 -9.63 -6.11 -2.59
N ILE A 87 -9.52 -6.31 -1.26
CA ILE A 87 -9.40 -7.66 -0.67
C ILE A 87 -10.58 -8.58 -1.03
N PRO A 88 -11.85 -8.15 -0.97
CA PRO A 88 -12.96 -9.04 -1.27
C PRO A 88 -13.07 -9.37 -2.77
N ASN A 89 -12.72 -8.45 -3.66
CA ASN A 89 -12.69 -8.75 -5.11
C ASN A 89 -11.52 -9.65 -5.46
N MET A 90 -10.35 -9.43 -4.85
CA MET A 90 -9.24 -10.37 -4.92
C MET A 90 -9.69 -11.77 -4.48
N ASN A 91 -10.36 -11.91 -3.34
CA ASN A 91 -10.81 -13.23 -2.91
C ASN A 91 -11.85 -13.90 -3.84
N LYS A 92 -12.64 -13.12 -4.60
CA LYS A 92 -13.62 -13.65 -5.56
C LYS A 92 -12.99 -14.12 -6.86
N ASP A 93 -12.02 -13.38 -7.39
CA ASP A 93 -11.30 -13.75 -8.61
C ASP A 93 -10.49 -15.05 -8.43
N HIS A 94 -10.24 -15.44 -7.17
CA HIS A 94 -9.50 -16.66 -6.81
C HIS A 94 -10.25 -17.94 -7.15
N ASP A 95 -11.58 -17.92 -7.02
CA ASP A 95 -12.41 -19.09 -7.27
C ASP A 95 -12.56 -19.39 -8.77
N GLU A 96 -12.23 -18.44 -9.65
CA GLU A 96 -12.43 -18.56 -11.10
C GLU A 96 -11.12 -18.73 -11.89
N GLN A 97 -10.00 -18.17 -11.45
CA GLN A 97 -8.68 -18.34 -12.10
C GLN A 97 -7.57 -18.33 -11.04
N HIS A 98 -6.60 -19.25 -11.13
CA HIS A 98 -5.46 -19.40 -10.20
C HIS A 98 -4.50 -18.19 -10.26
N THR A 99 -4.99 -17.00 -9.93
CA THR A 99 -4.20 -15.77 -9.92
C THR A 99 -3.56 -15.66 -8.55
N THR A 100 -2.23 -15.69 -8.51
CA THR A 100 -1.50 -15.45 -7.26
C THR A 100 -1.64 -13.98 -6.89
N TYR A 101 -2.23 -13.68 -5.74
CA TYR A 101 -2.37 -12.29 -5.25
C TYR A 101 -1.01 -11.70 -4.93
N THR A 102 -0.74 -10.54 -5.51
CA THR A 102 0.52 -9.84 -5.30
C THR A 102 0.27 -8.45 -4.74
N VAL A 103 1.24 -7.96 -3.97
CA VAL A 103 1.24 -6.57 -3.50
C VAL A 103 1.22 -5.58 -4.66
N SER A 104 1.79 -5.95 -5.83
CA SER A 104 1.74 -5.12 -7.04
C SER A 104 0.31 -4.92 -7.52
N ALA A 105 -0.47 -5.99 -7.63
CA ALA A 105 -1.87 -5.91 -8.06
C ALA A 105 -2.71 -5.04 -7.11
N ALA A 106 -2.45 -5.13 -5.81
CA ALA A 106 -3.12 -4.26 -4.83
C ALA A 106 -2.76 -2.78 -5.00
N LEU A 107 -1.48 -2.49 -5.25
CA LEU A 107 -1.02 -1.12 -5.50
C LEU A 107 -1.58 -0.57 -6.82
N ASP A 108 -1.72 -1.40 -7.85
CA ASP A 108 -2.32 -1.00 -9.13
C ASP A 108 -3.81 -0.64 -8.95
N SER A 109 -4.57 -1.45 -8.22
CA SER A 109 -5.99 -1.14 -7.92
C SER A 109 -6.17 0.11 -7.04
N LEU A 110 -5.22 0.38 -6.13
CA LEU A 110 -5.22 1.62 -5.36
C LEU A 110 -4.85 2.82 -6.25
N GLU A 111 -3.89 2.66 -7.16
CA GLU A 111 -3.48 3.71 -8.10
C GLU A 111 -4.66 4.13 -8.98
N GLU A 112 -5.38 3.17 -9.55
CA GLU A 112 -6.56 3.43 -10.39
C GLU A 112 -7.66 4.20 -9.65
N TYR A 113 -7.81 3.97 -8.34
CA TYR A 113 -8.83 4.64 -7.54
C TYR A 113 -8.43 6.03 -7.07
N PHE A 114 -7.16 6.22 -6.68
CA PHE A 114 -6.70 7.46 -6.05
C PHE A 114 -5.98 8.43 -6.98
N ILE A 115 -5.56 7.99 -8.17
CA ILE A 115 -5.00 8.89 -9.18
C ILE A 115 -6.11 9.29 -10.15
N THR A 116 -6.41 10.58 -10.20
CA THR A 116 -7.37 11.12 -11.16
C THR A 116 -6.70 11.47 -12.50
N ASP A 117 -7.50 11.61 -13.57
CA ASP A 117 -7.02 12.12 -14.86
C ASP A 117 -6.34 13.50 -14.73
N TYR A 118 -6.79 14.32 -13.77
CA TYR A 118 -6.20 15.61 -13.47
C TYR A 118 -4.78 15.47 -12.90
N ASP A 119 -4.56 14.51 -12.00
CA ASP A 119 -3.23 14.23 -11.46
C ASP A 119 -2.28 13.72 -12.54
N LEU A 120 -2.76 12.83 -13.42
CA LEU A 120 -1.99 12.34 -14.57
C LEU A 120 -1.58 13.48 -15.51
N GLN A 121 -2.47 14.44 -15.76
CA GLN A 121 -2.15 15.62 -16.58
C GLN A 121 -1.11 16.51 -15.90
N ARG A 122 -1.28 16.80 -14.60
CA ARG A 122 -0.33 17.58 -13.81
C ARG A 122 1.06 16.96 -13.81
N TYR A 123 1.16 15.63 -13.73
CA TYR A 123 2.43 14.93 -13.86
C TYR A 123 3.05 15.07 -15.26
N ARG A 124 2.26 14.90 -16.33
CA ARG A 124 2.74 15.10 -17.71
C ARG A 124 3.30 16.51 -17.89
N ASP A 125 2.61 17.51 -17.36
CA ASP A 125 3.03 18.90 -17.43
C ASP A 125 4.35 19.12 -16.67
N TYR A 126 4.47 18.59 -15.45
CA TYR A 126 5.71 18.64 -14.66
C TYR A 126 6.89 18.05 -15.43
N PHE A 127 6.77 16.84 -15.99
CA PHE A 127 7.87 16.23 -16.74
C PHE A 127 8.18 16.95 -18.06
N SER A 128 7.18 17.54 -18.73
CA SER A 128 7.40 18.32 -19.96
C SER A 128 8.25 19.58 -19.73
N THR A 129 8.12 20.20 -18.55
CA THR A 129 8.87 21.42 -18.19
C THR A 129 10.32 21.15 -17.79
N ILE A 130 10.70 19.91 -17.48
CA ILE A 130 12.07 19.53 -17.11
C ILE A 130 12.90 19.17 -18.36
N THR A 131 12.23 18.83 -19.47
CA THR A 131 12.87 18.47 -20.75
C THR A 131 13.06 19.63 -21.74
N THR A 132 12.79 20.87 -21.33
CA THR A 132 13.01 22.09 -22.15
C THR A 132 14.08 22.96 -21.53
#